data_AF-A0A835PEI3-F1
#
_entry.id   AF-A0A835PEI3-F1
#
_cell.length_a   1.000
_cell.length_b   1.000
_cell.length_c   1.000
_cell.angle_alpha   90.00
_cell.angle_beta   90.00
_cell.angle_gamma   90.00
#
_symmetry.space_group_name_H-M   'P 1'
#
loop_
_entity.id
_entity.type
_entity.pdbx_description
1 polymer ?
#
loop_
_entity_poly.entity_id
_entity_poly.type
_entity_poly.pdbx_seq_one_letter_code
_entity_poly.pdbx_strand_id
1 'polypeptide(L)'
;MEKDVPVLIFSAGLADIIEEVFRQKLSRSFKNLKIVSNRMVFDDNGHLISFRGKMIHVLNKNEHALDMAASVHDQLGDPNGLNNGGFSVKKRTNVLLLGDHIGDLGMSDGLNYENRIAVGFLNDNIEKSLKTYVEAFDIVYLNDASMLGVVDLVTELCSS
;
A
#
# COMPACT_ATOMS: atom_id res chain seq x y z
N MET A 1 -10.89 -3.37 -20.39
CA MET A 1 -11.80 -3.68 -19.27
C MET A 1 -11.01 -3.50 -17.98
N GLU A 2 -11.54 -2.79 -16.99
CA GLU A 2 -10.88 -2.72 -15.67
C GLU A 2 -10.97 -4.08 -14.98
N LYS A 3 -9.83 -4.64 -14.55
CA LYS A 3 -9.71 -6.02 -14.07
C LYS A 3 -10.01 -6.17 -12.56
N ASP A 4 -10.49 -5.11 -11.89
CA ASP A 4 -10.83 -5.05 -10.46
C ASP A 4 -9.77 -5.69 -9.54
N VAL A 5 -8.50 -5.43 -9.85
CA VAL A 5 -7.36 -5.97 -9.09
C VAL A 5 -7.30 -5.28 -7.73
N PRO A 6 -7.31 -6.00 -6.59
CA PRO A 6 -7.19 -5.37 -5.28
C PRO A 6 -5.87 -4.62 -5.13
N VAL A 7 -5.94 -3.36 -4.72
CA VAL A 7 -4.79 -2.48 -4.44
C VAL A 7 -4.79 -2.15 -2.95
N LEU A 8 -3.67 -2.44 -2.30
CA LEU A 8 -3.41 -2.06 -0.91
C LEU A 8 -2.32 -1.00 -0.90
N ILE A 9 -2.64 0.20 -0.39
CA ILE A 9 -1.65 1.21 -0.06
C ILE A 9 -1.29 1.04 1.40
N PHE A 10 -0.04 0.67 1.65
CA PHE A 10 0.49 0.53 2.99
C PHE A 10 1.59 1.58 3.22
N SER A 11 1.25 2.61 4.01
CA SER A 11 2.07 3.79 4.21
C SER A 11 2.40 4.00 5.68
N ALA A 12 3.61 4.49 5.95
CA ALA A 12 4.02 5.02 7.25
C ALA A 12 3.67 6.51 7.41
N GLY A 13 3.01 7.11 6.41
CA GLY A 13 2.56 8.51 6.41
C GLY A 13 1.23 8.71 7.15
N LEU A 14 0.44 9.65 6.66
CA LEU A 14 -0.86 10.04 7.24
C LEU A 14 -2.01 9.60 6.34
N ALA A 15 -2.93 8.78 6.86
CA ALA A 15 -4.05 8.24 6.10
C ALA A 15 -4.93 9.35 5.51
N ASP A 16 -5.32 10.32 6.34
CA ASP A 16 -6.26 11.37 5.96
C ASP A 16 -5.69 12.29 4.87
N ILE A 17 -4.36 12.50 4.85
CA ILE A 17 -3.69 13.27 3.80
C ILE A 17 -3.65 12.49 2.48
N ILE A 18 -3.36 11.18 2.53
CA ILE A 18 -3.35 10.33 1.33
C ILE A 18 -4.76 10.29 0.73
N GLU A 19 -5.78 10.08 1.56
CA GLU A 19 -7.19 10.07 1.16
C GLU A 19 -7.60 11.40 0.53
N GLU A 20 -7.17 12.52 1.12
CA GLU A 20 -7.48 13.85 0.62
C GLU A 20 -6.80 14.14 -0.73
N VAL A 21 -5.53 13.77 -0.88
CA VAL A 21 -4.81 13.87 -2.17
C VAL A 21 -5.53 13.04 -3.22
N PHE A 22 -5.95 11.82 -2.88
CA PHE A 22 -6.66 10.95 -3.81
C PHE A 22 -8.02 11.53 -4.19
N ARG A 23 -8.78 12.06 -3.23
CA ARG A 23 -10.06 12.73 -3.46
C ARG A 23 -9.92 13.92 -4.40
N GLN A 24 -8.85 14.70 -4.28
CA GLN A 24 -8.62 15.88 -5.13
C GLN A 24 -8.07 15.54 -6.52
N LYS A 25 -7.16 14.56 -6.61
CA LYS A 25 -6.44 14.22 -7.85
C LYS A 25 -7.13 13.17 -8.69
N LEU A 26 -7.92 12.29 -8.07
CA LEU A 26 -8.64 11.23 -8.74
C LEU A 26 -10.11 11.64 -8.84
N SER A 27 -10.62 11.76 -10.07
CA SER A 27 -12.01 12.13 -10.34
C SER A 27 -13.03 11.04 -9.96
N ARG A 28 -12.57 9.92 -9.39
CA ARG A 28 -13.39 8.74 -9.07
C ARG A 28 -12.90 8.03 -7.81
N SER A 29 -13.84 7.39 -7.12
CA SER A 29 -13.55 6.48 -6.03
C SER A 29 -13.25 5.08 -6.57
N PHE A 30 -12.31 4.37 -5.94
CA PHE A 30 -11.89 3.02 -6.30
C PHE A 30 -12.34 2.04 -5.22
N LYS A 31 -13.29 1.16 -5.56
CA LYS A 31 -13.80 0.14 -4.61
C LYS A 31 -12.76 -0.93 -4.28
N ASN A 32 -11.81 -1.14 -5.19
CA ASN A 32 -10.71 -2.09 -5.07
C ASN A 32 -9.48 -1.51 -4.40
N LEU A 33 -9.55 -0.31 -3.81
CA LEU A 33 -8.44 0.33 -3.12
C LEU A 33 -8.65 0.31 -1.61
N LYS A 34 -7.66 -0.16 -0.85
CA LYS A 34 -7.62 -0.03 0.61
C LYS A 34 -6.38 0.74 1.04
N ILE A 35 -6.54 1.62 2.02
CA ILE A 35 -5.44 2.40 2.61
C ILE A 35 -5.22 1.95 4.06
N VAL A 36 -3.96 1.65 4.36
CA VAL A 36 -3.44 1.32 5.68
C VAL A 36 -2.31 2.30 6.00
N SER A 37 -2.56 3.19 6.96
CA SER A 37 -1.64 4.28 7.31
C SER A 37 -2.02 4.88 8.68
N ASN A 38 -1.23 5.81 9.21
CA ASN A 38 -1.52 6.43 10.50
C ASN A 38 -2.70 7.39 10.36
N ARG A 39 -3.84 7.08 10.97
CA ARG A 39 -5.05 7.93 10.91
C ARG A 39 -5.09 8.91 12.08
N MET A 40 -5.33 10.18 11.77
CA MET A 40 -5.47 11.25 12.74
C MET A 40 -6.77 11.13 13.54
N VAL A 41 -6.72 11.55 14.81
CA VAL A 41 -7.89 11.71 15.68
C VAL A 41 -7.98 13.18 16.05
N PHE A 42 -9.14 13.78 15.77
CA PHE A 42 -9.43 15.16 16.09
C PHE A 42 -10.42 15.26 17.25
N ASP A 43 -10.31 16.29 18.07
CA ASP A 43 -11.32 16.65 19.06
C ASP A 43 -12.52 17.38 18.40
N ASP A 44 -13.54 17.72 19.20
CA ASP A 44 -14.74 18.42 18.73
C ASP A 44 -14.46 19.83 18.17
N ASN A 45 -13.31 20.40 18.50
CA ASN A 45 -12.87 21.71 18.00
C ASN A 45 -12.01 21.58 16.73
N GLY A 46 -11.77 20.37 16.24
CA GLY A 46 -10.94 20.10 15.06
C GLY A 46 -9.44 20.11 15.32
N HIS A 47 -8.98 20.03 16.58
CA HIS A 47 -7.55 19.92 16.89
C HIS A 47 -7.09 18.47 16.83
N LEU A 48 -5.92 18.24 16.23
CA LEU A 48 -5.26 16.93 16.23
C LEU A 48 -4.81 16.59 17.65
N ILE A 49 -5.35 15.50 18.21
CA ILE A 49 -5.05 15.07 19.59
C ILE A 49 -4.28 13.75 19.67
N SER A 50 -4.41 12.85 18.69
CA SER A 50 -3.71 11.57 18.66
C SER A 50 -3.77 10.89 17.29
N PHE A 51 -3.17 9.70 17.19
CA PHE A 51 -3.31 8.80 16.04
C PHE A 51 -3.98 7.50 16.47
N ARG A 52 -4.84 6.93 15.61
CA ARG A 52 -5.53 5.67 15.90
C ARG A 52 -4.58 4.48 15.81
N GLY A 53 -4.71 3.56 16.76
CA GLY A 53 -3.99 2.28 16.76
C GLY A 53 -2.50 2.43 17.04
N LYS A 54 -1.72 1.44 16.60
CA LYS A 54 -0.26 1.44 16.76
C LYS A 54 0.39 2.22 15.61
N MET A 55 1.42 2.99 15.93
CA MET A 55 2.19 3.74 14.94
C MET A 55 2.81 2.81 13.89
N ILE A 56 2.60 3.15 12.62
CA ILE A 56 3.29 2.58 11.47
C ILE A 56 4.48 3.48 11.14
N HIS A 57 5.68 2.92 11.15
CA HIS A 57 6.92 3.55 10.71
C HIS A 57 7.61 2.68 9.65
N VAL A 58 8.61 3.25 8.98
CA VAL A 58 9.32 2.61 7.84
C VAL A 58 9.92 1.24 8.15
N LEU A 59 10.14 0.89 9.43
CA LEU A 59 10.76 -0.36 9.86
C LEU A 59 9.78 -1.37 10.48
N ASN A 60 8.47 -1.06 10.57
CA ASN A 60 7.47 -1.99 11.09
C ASN A 60 6.31 -2.27 10.11
N LYS A 61 6.56 -2.05 8.82
CA LYS A 61 5.65 -2.42 7.74
C LYS A 61 5.69 -3.94 7.50
N ASN A 62 5.06 -4.70 8.39
CA ASN A 62 4.99 -6.17 8.33
C ASN A 62 3.57 -6.69 8.61
N GLU A 63 3.41 -8.02 8.64
CA GLU A 63 2.15 -8.72 8.92
C GLU A 63 1.37 -8.12 10.10
N HIS A 64 2.04 -7.81 11.20
CA HIS A 64 1.39 -7.24 12.38
C HIS A 64 0.72 -5.89 12.08
N ALA A 65 1.30 -5.07 11.21
CA ALA A 65 0.71 -3.79 10.87
C ALA A 65 -0.44 -3.92 9.84
N LEU A 66 -0.46 -4.99 9.04
CA LEU A 66 -1.59 -5.38 8.19
C LEU A 66 -2.79 -5.88 9.01
N ASP A 67 -2.57 -6.80 9.95
CA ASP A 67 -3.62 -7.32 10.84
C ASP A 67 -4.19 -6.24 11.77
N MET A 68 -3.34 -5.32 12.23
CA MET A 68 -3.76 -4.16 13.02
C MET A 68 -4.59 -3.17 12.20
N ALA A 69 -4.32 -3.02 10.90
CA ALA A 69 -5.12 -2.16 10.06
C ALA A 69 -6.42 -2.83 9.58
N ALA A 70 -6.41 -4.15 9.43
CA ALA A 70 -7.63 -4.92 9.18
C ALA A 70 -8.62 -4.82 10.35
N SER A 71 -8.15 -4.93 11.60
CA SER A 71 -8.99 -4.85 12.80
C SER A 71 -9.57 -3.45 13.06
N VAL A 72 -8.91 -2.37 12.64
CA VAL A 72 -9.45 -1.00 12.75
C VAL A 72 -10.47 -0.70 11.64
N HIS A 73 -10.38 -1.37 10.49
CA HIS A 73 -11.36 -1.25 9.39
C HIS A 73 -12.59 -2.16 9.55
N ASP A 74 -12.50 -3.24 10.34
CA ASP A 74 -13.65 -4.11 10.66
C ASP A 74 -14.55 -3.53 11.77
N GLN A 75 -14.00 -2.68 12.65
CA GLN A 75 -14.76 -2.10 13.77
C GLN A 75 -15.35 -0.71 13.51
N LEU A 76 -14.97 -0.05 12.41
CA LEU A 76 -15.69 1.12 11.91
C LEU A 76 -16.66 0.66 10.85
N GLY A 77 -17.77 0.10 11.35
CA GLY A 77 -18.99 -0.01 10.57
C GLY A 77 -19.27 1.34 9.91
N ASP A 78 -19.20 1.33 8.58
CA ASP A 78 -20.11 2.14 7.78
C ASP A 78 -21.51 2.01 8.42
N PRO A 79 -22.16 3.11 8.84
CA PRO A 79 -23.52 3.03 9.38
C PRO A 79 -24.51 2.41 8.37
N ASN A 80 -24.11 2.24 7.10
CA ASN A 80 -24.85 1.52 6.07
C ASN A 80 -24.40 0.07 5.84
N GLY A 81 -23.74 -0.58 6.82
CA GLY A 81 -23.74 -2.03 6.95
C GLY A 81 -23.36 -2.80 5.69
N LEU A 82 -22.36 -2.34 4.93
CA LEU A 82 -21.87 -3.12 3.81
C LEU A 82 -20.82 -4.11 4.33
N ASN A 83 -21.32 -5.27 4.76
CA ASN A 83 -20.57 -6.53 4.81
C ASN A 83 -19.96 -6.78 3.42
N ASN A 84 -18.80 -6.19 3.12
CA ASN A 84 -18.31 -6.13 1.75
C ASN A 84 -17.35 -7.30 1.49
N GLY A 85 -17.90 -8.43 1.03
CA GLY A 85 -17.17 -9.61 0.54
C GLY A 85 -16.34 -9.38 -0.74
N GLY A 86 -15.72 -8.22 -0.91
CA GLY A 86 -14.97 -7.84 -2.13
C GLY A 86 -13.45 -7.72 -1.96
N PHE A 87 -12.95 -7.34 -0.78
CA PHE A 87 -11.51 -7.11 -0.58
C PHE A 87 -10.79 -8.34 0.00
N SER A 88 -10.93 -9.50 -0.66
CA SER A 88 -10.26 -10.72 -0.22
C SER A 88 -8.85 -10.80 -0.82
N VAL A 89 -7.91 -10.01 -0.30
CA VAL A 89 -6.48 -10.15 -0.61
C VAL A 89 -6.00 -11.57 -0.28
N LYS A 90 -6.62 -12.21 0.75
CA LYS A 90 -6.34 -13.58 1.20
C LYS A 90 -6.56 -14.68 0.14
N LYS A 91 -7.26 -14.41 -0.97
CA LYS A 91 -7.46 -15.38 -2.06
C LYS A 91 -6.53 -15.17 -3.26
N ARG A 92 -5.73 -14.09 -3.28
CA ARG A 92 -4.83 -13.77 -4.39
C ARG A 92 -3.45 -14.33 -4.08
N THR A 93 -2.97 -15.24 -4.93
CA THR A 93 -1.66 -15.88 -4.76
C THR A 93 -0.53 -15.16 -5.49
N ASN A 94 -0.83 -14.16 -6.32
CA ASN A 94 0.18 -13.39 -7.05
C ASN A 94 0.20 -11.95 -6.54
N VAL A 95 1.37 -11.49 -6.11
CA VAL A 95 1.58 -10.16 -5.51
C VAL A 95 2.58 -9.37 -6.34
N LEU A 96 2.21 -8.12 -6.68
CA LEU A 96 3.14 -7.11 -7.17
C LEU A 96 3.37 -6.12 -6.03
N LEU A 97 4.59 -6.11 -5.48
CA LEU A 97 4.99 -5.23 -4.40
C LEU A 97 5.76 -4.05 -4.98
N LEU A 98 5.35 -2.83 -4.61
CA LEU A 98 6.01 -1.59 -5.01
C LEU A 98 6.48 -0.86 -3.75
N GLY A 99 7.75 -0.48 -3.70
CA GLY A 99 8.32 0.26 -2.56
C GLY A 99 9.50 1.13 -2.99
N ASP A 100 9.82 2.12 -2.17
CA ASP A 100 10.97 3.00 -2.36
C ASP A 100 12.05 2.76 -1.29
N HIS A 101 11.72 2.02 -0.24
CA HIS A 101 12.63 1.68 0.85
C HIS A 101 12.77 0.16 1.05
N ILE A 102 13.93 -0.32 1.50
CA ILE A 102 14.17 -1.75 1.80
C ILE A 102 13.13 -2.32 2.78
N GLY A 103 12.72 -1.50 3.76
CA GLY A 103 11.69 -1.86 4.74
C GLY A 103 10.31 -2.15 4.14
N ASP A 104 10.06 -1.76 2.88
CA ASP A 104 8.80 -2.02 2.20
C ASP A 104 8.66 -3.48 1.75
N LEU A 105 9.76 -4.23 1.64
CA LEU A 105 9.71 -5.65 1.31
C LEU A 105 8.88 -6.45 2.33
N GLY A 106 8.86 -6.00 3.58
CA GLY A 106 8.06 -6.59 4.65
C GLY A 106 6.55 -6.41 4.47
N MET A 107 6.09 -5.53 3.56
CA MET A 107 4.65 -5.32 3.30
C MET A 107 3.96 -6.60 2.80
N SER A 108 4.73 -7.57 2.31
CA SER A 108 4.21 -8.86 1.87
C SER A 108 4.22 -9.97 2.94
N ASP A 109 4.86 -9.77 4.10
CA ASP A 109 5.13 -10.84 5.07
C ASP A 109 3.86 -11.46 5.70
N GLY A 110 2.71 -10.80 5.60
CA GLY A 110 1.41 -11.29 6.09
C GLY A 110 0.46 -11.79 5.00
N LEU A 111 0.91 -11.87 3.76
CA LEU A 111 0.10 -12.33 2.63
C LEU A 111 0.46 -13.78 2.30
N ASN A 112 -0.56 -14.62 2.17
CA ASN A 112 -0.37 -15.98 1.65
C ASN A 112 -0.30 -15.91 0.11
N TYR A 113 0.92 -15.75 -0.43
CA TYR A 113 1.17 -15.67 -1.87
C TYR A 113 2.06 -16.83 -2.36
N GLU A 114 1.86 -17.25 -3.60
CA GLU A 114 2.69 -18.21 -4.34
C GLU A 114 3.79 -17.48 -5.13
N ASN A 115 3.45 -16.35 -5.77
CA ASN A 115 4.39 -15.57 -6.57
C ASN A 115 4.42 -14.12 -6.09
N ARG A 116 5.62 -13.54 -6.06
CA ARG A 116 5.84 -12.12 -5.77
C ARG A 116 6.82 -11.53 -6.76
N ILE A 117 6.48 -10.37 -7.31
CA ILE A 117 7.42 -9.49 -8.01
C ILE A 117 7.56 -8.23 -7.16
N ALA A 118 8.78 -7.91 -6.74
CA ALA A 118 9.12 -6.73 -5.96
C ALA A 118 9.81 -5.69 -6.86
N VAL A 119 9.21 -4.50 -6.94
CA VAL A 119 9.73 -3.35 -7.69
C VAL A 119 10.18 -2.27 -6.72
N GLY A 120 11.45 -1.90 -6.79
CA GLY A 120 12.07 -0.87 -5.97
C GLY A 120 12.27 0.44 -6.73
N PHE A 121 11.84 1.57 -6.17
CA PHE A 121 12.15 2.91 -6.69
C PHE A 121 13.29 3.52 -5.88
N LEU A 122 14.49 3.52 -6.44
CA LEU A 122 15.68 4.07 -5.80
C LEU A 122 15.91 5.51 -6.28
N ASN A 123 15.40 6.44 -5.50
CA ASN A 123 15.40 7.88 -5.83
C ASN A 123 16.58 8.63 -5.19
N ASP A 124 17.03 8.19 -4.02
CA ASP A 124 18.06 8.84 -3.22
C ASP A 124 19.28 7.95 -2.99
N ASN A 125 20.46 8.55 -2.76
CA ASN A 125 21.70 7.84 -2.40
C ASN A 125 22.01 6.64 -3.32
N ILE A 126 21.79 6.79 -4.63
CA ILE A 126 21.83 5.70 -5.61
C ILE A 126 23.15 4.93 -5.53
N GLU A 127 24.29 5.62 -5.60
CA GLU A 127 25.62 4.99 -5.58
C GLU A 127 25.85 4.09 -4.36
N LYS A 128 25.33 4.50 -3.19
CA LYS A 128 25.51 3.76 -1.94
C LYS A 128 24.53 2.62 -1.77
N SER A 129 23.32 2.77 -2.32
CA SER A 129 22.19 1.87 -2.05
C SER A 129 21.91 0.90 -3.20
N LEU A 130 22.43 1.15 -4.40
CA LEU A 130 22.14 0.36 -5.61
C LEU A 130 22.39 -1.12 -5.41
N LYS A 131 23.55 -1.48 -4.82
CA LYS A 131 23.89 -2.88 -4.55
C LYS A 131 22.83 -3.56 -3.69
N THR A 132 22.45 -2.92 -2.58
CA THR A 132 21.43 -3.44 -1.67
C THR A 132 20.07 -3.57 -2.34
N TYR A 133 19.68 -2.61 -3.20
CA TYR A 133 18.39 -2.65 -3.88
C TYR A 133 18.34 -3.74 -4.96
N VAL A 134 19.41 -3.92 -5.74
CA VAL A 134 19.49 -4.99 -6.76
C VAL A 134 19.50 -6.38 -6.12
N GLU A 135 20.05 -6.51 -4.91
CA GLU A 135 19.99 -7.78 -4.16
C GLU A 135 18.61 -8.05 -3.54
N ALA A 136 17.79 -7.03 -3.33
CA ALA A 136 16.55 -7.13 -2.55
C ALA A 136 15.25 -7.05 -3.37
N PHE A 137 15.26 -6.32 -4.50
CA PHE A 137 14.12 -6.17 -5.41
C PHE A 137 14.38 -6.89 -6.73
N ASP A 138 13.33 -7.42 -7.35
CA ASP A 138 13.41 -8.09 -8.66
C ASP A 138 13.63 -7.08 -9.79
N ILE A 139 13.06 -5.88 -9.65
CA ILE A 139 13.18 -4.77 -10.60
C ILE A 139 13.54 -3.52 -9.82
N VAL A 140 14.54 -2.77 -10.29
CA VAL A 140 14.94 -1.48 -9.68
C VAL A 140 14.85 -0.37 -10.70
N TYR A 141 14.02 0.63 -10.40
CA TYR A 141 13.93 1.90 -11.13
C TYR A 141 14.79 2.95 -10.43
N LEU A 142 15.59 3.70 -11.19
CA LEU A 142 16.52 4.71 -10.68
C LEU A 142 16.06 6.11 -11.05
N ASN A 143 16.48 7.11 -10.26
CA ASN A 143 16.34 8.54 -10.56
C ASN A 143 14.88 9.02 -10.73
N ASP A 144 14.00 8.70 -9.77
CA ASP A 144 12.59 9.14 -9.79
C ASP A 144 11.87 8.77 -11.09
N ALA A 145 12.11 7.54 -11.55
CA ALA A 145 11.51 7.02 -12.76
C ALA A 145 9.98 6.89 -12.63
N SER A 146 9.29 7.11 -13.75
CA SER A 146 7.83 7.06 -13.80
C SER A 146 7.26 5.65 -13.54
N MET A 147 5.98 5.59 -13.16
CA MET A 147 5.23 4.34 -13.02
C MET A 147 4.93 3.61 -14.34
N LEU A 148 5.32 4.15 -15.50
CA LEU A 148 4.97 3.58 -16.81
C LEU A 148 5.46 2.14 -16.98
N GLY A 149 6.69 1.84 -16.56
CA GLY A 149 7.21 0.47 -16.66
C GLY A 149 6.44 -0.54 -15.80
N VAL A 150 5.89 -0.10 -14.65
CA VAL A 150 4.99 -0.93 -13.84
C VAL A 150 3.64 -1.14 -14.55
N VAL A 151 3.12 -0.11 -15.21
CA VAL A 151 1.87 -0.21 -15.99
C VAL A 151 2.04 -1.17 -17.16
N ASP A 152 3.17 -1.13 -17.86
CA ASP A 152 3.49 -2.06 -18.96
C ASP A 152 3.54 -3.50 -18.45
N LEU A 153 4.25 -3.75 -17.35
CA LEU A 153 4.32 -5.06 -16.70
C LEU A 153 2.94 -5.59 -16.31
N VAL A 154 2.12 -4.77 -15.64
CA VAL A 154 0.75 -5.16 -15.24
C VAL A 154 -0.12 -5.44 -16.46
N THR A 155 0.03 -4.66 -17.52
CA THR A 155 -0.71 -4.86 -18.78
C THR A 155 -0.38 -6.21 -19.38
N GLU A 156 0.89 -6.59 -19.46
CA GLU A 156 1.33 -7.89 -19.97
C GLU A 156 0.80 -9.04 -19.10
N LEU A 157 0.97 -8.96 -17.78
CA LEU A 157 0.50 -9.98 -16.82
C LEU A 157 -1.03 -10.18 -16.86
N CYS A 158 -1.79 -9.12 -17.14
CA CYS A 158 -3.25 -9.16 -17.19
C CYS A 158 -3.84 -9.39 -18.58
N SER A 159 -3.00 -9.47 -19.62
CA SER A 159 -3.40 -9.74 -21.02
C SER A 159 -3.68 -11.21 -21.29
N SER A 160 -3.35 -12.09 -20.32
CA SER A 160 -3.68 -13.52 -20.33
C SER A 160 -5.12 -13.80 -19.87
#